data_AF-A0A150NNI4-F1
#
_entry.id   AF-A0A150NNI4-F1
#
_cell.length_a   1.000
_cell.length_b   1.000
_cell.length_c   1.000
_cell.angle_alpha   90.00
_cell.angle_beta   90.00
_cell.angle_gamma   90.00
#
_symmetry.space_group_name_H-M   'P 1'
#
loop_
_entity.id
_entity.type
_entity.pdbx_description
1 polymer ?
#
loop_
_entity_poly.entity_id
_entity_poly.type
_entity_poly.pdbx_seq_one_letter_code
_entity_poly.pdbx_strand_id
1 'polypeptide(L)'
;MKNKIIDVYKIAHRLVSITVENPDFSDLKINHFVRIGENEYRVHSVPMICSTPPKSIFNLDTFTIDYTEDDLMNKVAVFTHREVFKDD
;
A
#
# COMPACT_ATOMS: atom_id res chain seq x y z
N MET A 1 -0.34 13.99 8.83
CA MET A 1 0.46 12.94 9.48
C MET A 1 0.99 12.02 8.39
N LYS A 2 2.31 11.77 8.33
CA LYS A 2 2.92 11.00 7.25
C LYS A 2 2.33 9.59 7.16
N ASN A 3 1.96 9.14 5.97
CA ASN A 3 1.42 7.80 5.68
C ASN A 3 0.16 7.42 6.49
N LYS A 4 -0.63 8.39 6.95
CA LYS A 4 -1.90 8.10 7.62
C LYS A 4 -2.93 7.66 6.59
N ILE A 5 -3.57 6.52 6.81
CA ILE A 5 -4.61 5.98 5.93
C ILE A 5 -5.85 6.86 6.01
N ILE A 6 -6.27 7.38 4.85
CA ILE A 6 -7.42 8.26 4.69
C ILE A 6 -8.54 7.64 3.85
N ASP A 7 -8.21 6.67 2.97
CA ASP A 7 -9.22 5.89 2.25
C ASP A 7 -8.80 4.44 2.03
N VAL A 8 -9.79 3.54 2.01
CA VAL A 8 -9.61 2.09 1.88
C VAL A 8 -10.69 1.53 0.97
N TYR A 9 -10.29 0.97 -0.16
CA TYR A 9 -11.18 0.42 -1.17
C TYR A 9 -10.88 -1.06 -1.45
N LYS A 10 -11.87 -1.93 -1.24
CA LYS A 10 -11.72 -3.38 -1.43
C LYS A 10 -11.98 -3.75 -2.90
N ILE A 11 -10.98 -4.32 -3.57
CA ILE A 11 -11.04 -4.72 -4.97
C ILE A 11 -11.37 -6.22 -5.04
N ALA A 12 -12.64 -6.52 -5.32
CA ALA A 12 -13.14 -7.86 -5.69
C ALA A 12 -12.63 -9.02 -4.81
N HIS A 13 -12.51 -8.81 -3.50
CA HIS A 13 -11.98 -9.78 -2.52
C HIS A 13 -10.57 -10.31 -2.80
N ARG A 14 -9.79 -9.62 -3.63
CA ARG A 14 -8.41 -10.02 -3.96
C ARG A 14 -7.38 -9.09 -3.36
N LEU A 15 -7.64 -7.79 -3.44
CA LEU A 15 -6.73 -6.75 -2.98
C LEU A 15 -7.48 -5.69 -2.20
N VAL A 16 -6.75 -4.98 -1.35
CA VAL A 16 -7.21 -3.74 -0.72
C VAL A 16 -6.36 -2.60 -1.25
N SER A 17 -7.00 -1.59 -1.84
CA SER A 17 -6.38 -0.32 -2.20
C SER A 17 -6.40 0.61 -1.01
N ILE A 18 -5.27 1.20 -0.68
CA ILE A 18 -5.05 2.04 0.49
C ILE A 18 -4.51 3.39 0.03
N THR A 19 -5.19 4.45 0.43
CA THR A 19 -4.82 5.83 0.15
C THR A 19 -4.36 6.48 1.44
N VAL A 20 -3.23 7.20 1.40
CA VAL A 20 -2.61 7.81 2.58
C VAL A 20 -2.40 9.32 2.43
N GLU A 21 -2.50 10.04 3.54
CA GLU A 21 -2.12 11.44 3.61
C GLU A 21 -0.59 11.60 3.68
N ASN A 22 -0.05 12.55 2.91
CA ASN A 22 1.37 12.88 2.86
C ASN A 22 2.25 11.63 2.67
N PRO A 23 2.12 10.95 1.51
CA PRO A 23 2.76 9.68 1.25
C PRO A 23 4.27 9.81 1.22
N ASP A 24 4.93 8.79 1.74
CA ASP A 24 6.36 8.56 1.59
C ASP A 24 6.57 7.10 1.28
N PHE A 25 6.75 6.87 -0.01
CA PHE A 25 6.87 5.57 -0.62
C PHE A 25 8.32 5.23 -0.97
N SER A 26 9.26 5.94 -0.35
CA SER A 26 10.70 5.74 -0.51
C SER A 26 11.10 4.27 -0.31
N ASP A 27 10.48 3.61 0.68
CA ASP A 27 10.73 2.20 1.01
C ASP A 27 9.62 1.25 0.54
N LEU A 28 8.62 1.77 -0.17
CA LEU A 28 7.51 0.99 -0.68
C LEU A 28 7.95 0.20 -1.92
N LYS A 29 7.89 -1.13 -1.84
CA LYS A 29 8.25 -2.04 -2.93
C LYS A 29 7.23 -3.16 -3.08
N ILE A 30 7.04 -3.64 -4.29
CA ILE A 30 6.20 -4.81 -4.57
C ILE A 30 6.83 -6.03 -3.88
N ASN A 31 6.00 -6.90 -3.31
CA ASN A 31 6.39 -8.09 -2.54
C ASN A 31 7.13 -7.82 -1.23
N HIS A 32 7.14 -6.58 -0.74
CA HIS A 32 7.55 -6.26 0.63
C HIS A 32 6.34 -6.21 1.57
N PHE A 33 6.61 -6.12 2.86
CA PHE A 33 5.58 -5.94 3.87
C PHE A 33 5.42 -4.47 4.28
N VAL A 34 4.17 -4.08 4.50
CA VAL A 34 3.79 -2.86 5.20
C VAL A 34 3.15 -3.24 6.52
N ARG A 35 3.57 -2.59 7.59
CA ARG A 35 2.93 -2.73 8.90
C ARG A 35 1.85 -1.67 9.04
N ILE A 36 0.63 -2.11 9.37
CA ILE A 36 -0.51 -1.22 9.62
C ILE A 36 -1.14 -1.63 10.95
N GLY A 37 -0.96 -0.81 11.97
CA GLY A 37 -1.30 -1.17 13.35
C GLY A 37 -0.42 -2.32 13.85
N GLU A 38 -1.05 -3.44 14.22
CA GLU A 38 -0.38 -4.62 14.77
C GLU A 38 -0.09 -5.70 13.72
N ASN A 39 -0.65 -5.56 12.51
CA ASN A 39 -0.55 -6.55 11.44
C ASN A 39 0.43 -6.11 10.35
N GLU A 40 0.99 -7.09 9.65
CA GLU A 40 1.82 -6.90 8.46
C GLU A 40 1.08 -7.43 7.23
N TYR A 41 1.13 -6.67 6.13
CA TYR A 41 0.45 -6.99 4.88
C TYR A 41 1.42 -6.91 3.73
N ARG A 42 1.32 -7.86 2.80
CA ARG A 42 2.17 -7.86 1.61
C ARG A 42 1.67 -6.82 0.62
N VAL A 43 2.59 -6.00 0.14
CA VAL A 43 2.34 -5.02 -0.91
C VAL A 43 2.29 -5.72 -2.25
N HIS A 44 1.16 -5.55 -2.93
CA HIS A 44 0.89 -6.18 -4.22
C HIS A 44 1.14 -5.24 -5.39
N SER A 45 0.95 -3.94 -5.19
CA SER A 45 1.21 -2.91 -6.19
C SER A 45 1.59 -1.61 -5.51
N VAL A 46 2.49 -0.89 -6.16
CA VAL A 46 2.96 0.45 -5.77
C VAL A 46 2.46 1.44 -6.82
N PRO A 47 2.21 2.71 -6.46
CA PRO A 47 1.77 3.70 -7.43
C PRO A 47 2.82 3.81 -8.54
N MET A 48 2.40 3.51 -9.77
CA MET A 48 3.24 3.70 -10.94
C MET A 48 3.25 5.18 -11.32
N ILE A 49 4.41 5.82 -11.15
CA ILE A 49 4.69 7.13 -11.73
C ILE A 49 4.97 6.89 -13.22
N CYS A 50 3.93 6.96 -14.07
CA CYS A 50 4.14 6.88 -15.51
C CYS A 50 4.59 8.25 -16.03
N SER A 51 5.86 8.37 -16.45
CA SER A 51 6.43 9.61 -16.99
C SER A 51 5.88 10.01 -18.38
N THR A 52 4.96 9.23 -18.95
CA THR A 52 4.27 9.53 -20.21
C THR A 52 2.77 9.70 -19.96
N PRO A 53 2.13 10.81 -20.39
CA PRO A 53 0.69 10.99 -20.20
C PRO A 53 -0.05 10.05 -21.16
N PRO A 54 -1.05 9.30 -20.67
CA PRO A 54 -2.35 9.93 -20.47
C PRO A 54 -3.05 9.47 -19.18
N LYS A 55 -3.62 10.42 -18.42
CA LYS A 55 -4.62 10.17 -17.36
C LYS A 55 -4.34 8.94 -16.48
N SER A 56 -3.26 8.97 -15.69
CA SER A 56 -3.17 8.01 -14.57
C SER A 56 -4.22 8.41 -13.54
N ILE A 57 -5.28 7.59 -13.44
CA ILE A 57 -6.38 7.72 -12.48
C ILE A 57 -5.94 7.30 -11.06
N PHE A 58 -4.73 6.72 -10.92
CA PHE A 58 -4.19 6.35 -9.62
C PHE A 58 -3.43 7.52 -9.03
N ASN A 59 -4.00 8.10 -7.97
CA ASN A 59 -3.35 9.15 -7.21
C ASN A 59 -2.02 8.62 -6.62
N LEU A 60 -0.98 9.46 -6.64
CA LEU A 60 0.41 9.11 -6.25
C LEU A 60 0.56 8.72 -4.76
N ASP A 61 -0.54 8.75 -4.02
CA ASP A 61 -0.72 8.45 -2.61
C ASP A 61 -1.42 7.10 -2.34
N THR A 62 -1.63 6.28 -3.37
CA THR A 62 -2.33 4.99 -3.26
C THR A 62 -1.44 3.79 -3.55
N PHE A 63 -1.53 2.75 -2.72
CA PHE A 63 -0.90 1.44 -2.94
C PHE A 63 -1.89 0.31 -2.68
N THR A 64 -1.54 -0.94 -3.03
CA THR A 64 -2.42 -2.09 -2.76
C THR A 64 -1.73 -3.17 -1.95
N ILE A 65 -2.50 -3.86 -1.11
CA ILE A 65 -2.08 -5.00 -0.32
C ILE A 65 -2.97 -6.22 -0.58
N ASP A 66 -2.56 -7.39 -0.08
CA ASP A 66 -3.42 -8.58 0.01
C ASP A 66 -4.76 -8.26 0.67
N TYR A 67 -5.80 -9.00 0.25
CA TYR A 67 -7.13 -8.86 0.81
C TYR A 67 -7.12 -9.03 2.35
N THR A 68 -7.73 -8.06 3.04
CA THR A 68 -8.03 -8.17 4.46
C THR A 68 -9.41 -7.60 4.77
N GLU A 69 -10.01 -8.12 5.84
CA GLU A 69 -11.23 -7.59 6.44
C GLU A 69 -10.95 -6.61 7.60
N ASP A 70 -9.68 -6.44 7.99
CA ASP A 70 -9.26 -5.56 9.07
C ASP A 70 -9.70 -4.11 8.86
N ASP A 71 -10.03 -3.41 9.96
CA ASP A 71 -10.24 -1.97 9.94
C ASP A 71 -8.89 -1.24 9.87
N LEU A 72 -8.60 -0.66 8.70
CA LEU A 72 -7.34 0.03 8.42
C LEU A 72 -7.47 1.55 8.47
N MET A 73 -8.71 2.07 8.53
CA MET A 73 -8.98 3.51 8.55
C MET A 73 -8.23 4.21 9.68
N ASN A 74 -7.71 5.41 9.38
CA ASN A 74 -7.00 6.27 10.32
C ASN A 74 -5.71 5.69 10.95
N LYS A 75 -5.29 4.48 10.58
CA LYS A 75 -3.99 3.92 11.00
C LYS A 75 -2.85 4.50 10.18
N VAL A 76 -1.62 4.26 10.64
CA VAL A 76 -0.41 4.67 9.92
C VAL A 76 0.20 3.47 9.24
N ALA A 77 0.55 3.63 7.97
CA ALA A 77 1.32 2.65 7.21
C ALA A 77 2.82 2.87 7.42
N VAL A 78 3.50 1.83 7.89
CA VAL A 78 4.95 1.82 8.10
C VAL A 78 5.58 0.82 7.15
N PHE A 79 6.35 1.32 6.18
CA PHE A 79 7.03 0.48 5.19
C PHE A 79 8.34 -0.04 5.77
N THR A 80 8.58 -1.35 5.68
CA THR A 80 9.80 -1.99 6.19
C THR A 80 10.51 -2.76 5.08
N HIS A 81 11.85 -2.83 5.14
CA HIS A 81 12.67 -3.56 4.17
C HIS A 81 12.70 -5.08 4.40
N ARG A 82 11.63 -5.69 4.94
CA ARG A 82 11.55 -7.15 5.00
C ARG A 82 11.09 -7.67 3.64
N GLU A 83 12.05 -8.22 2.90
CA GLU A 83 11.76 -9.03 1.72
C GLU A 83 11.14 -10.37 2.13
N VAL A 84 10.16 -10.85 1.37
CA VAL A 84 9.72 -12.25 1.45
C VAL A 84 10.90 -13.10 0.98
N PHE A 85 11.58 -13.77 1.89
CA PHE A 85 12.48 -14.85 1.50
C PHE A 85 11.61 -15.90 0.78
N LYS A 86 11.89 -16.13 -0.50
CA LYS A 86 11.42 -17.34 -1.15
C LYS A 86 12.24 -18.47 -0.56
N ASP A 87 11.66 -19.25 0.36
CA ASP A 87 12.14 -20.60 0.60
C ASP A 87 12.02 -21.35 -0.75
N ASP A 88 13.16 -21.76 -1.29
CA ASP A 88 13.32 -22.57 -2.52
C ASP A 88 12.98 -24.04 -2.24
#